data_AF-A0AA37W4K2-F1
#
_entry.id   AF-A0AA37W4K2-F1
#
_cell.length_a   1.000
_cell.length_b   1.000
_cell.length_c   1.000
_cell.angle_alpha   90.00
_cell.angle_beta   90.00
_cell.angle_gamma   90.00
#
_symmetry.space_group_name_H-M   'P 1'
#
loop_
_entity.id
_entity.type
_entity.pdbx_description
1 polymer ?
#
loop_
_entity_poly.entity_id
_entity_poly.type
_entity_poly.pdbx_seq_one_letter_code
_entity_poly.pdbx_strand_id
1 'polypeptide(L)'
;MVLSAMSEEYAVLSGEIENWPCKDEMCRILETANLSLNVGEYAIRIKGFDHFVFREFGGDMNSPCITAETESADELIRQSHIVSQALSAAGLKHRFEVYDGNDELVAYHHFNWPKDW
;
A
#
# COMPACT_ATOMS: atom_id res chain seq x y z
N MET A 1 -15.89 15.32 -30.86
CA MET A 1 -14.70 15.74 -30.09
C MET A 1 -14.56 14.71 -28.98
N VAL A 2 -13.72 13.71 -29.21
CA VAL A 2 -13.42 12.68 -28.20
C VAL A 2 -12.60 13.40 -27.14
N LEU A 3 -13.04 13.37 -25.90
CA LEU A 3 -12.20 13.75 -24.76
C LEU A 3 -11.03 12.76 -24.81
N SER A 4 -9.86 13.22 -25.26
CA SER A 4 -8.60 12.52 -24.97
C SER A 4 -8.58 12.34 -23.47
N ALA A 5 -8.78 11.12 -22.99
CA ALA A 5 -8.39 10.75 -21.65
C ALA A 5 -6.92 11.15 -21.56
N MET A 6 -6.64 12.15 -20.74
CA MET A 6 -5.27 12.43 -20.36
C MET A 6 -4.80 11.15 -19.69
N SER A 7 -4.00 10.35 -20.40
CA SER A 7 -3.27 9.24 -19.79
C SER A 7 -2.23 9.90 -18.89
N GLU A 8 -2.67 10.34 -17.72
CA GLU A 8 -1.74 10.58 -16.63
C GLU A 8 -1.07 9.21 -16.40
N GLU A 9 0.27 9.19 -16.42
CA GLU A 9 1.07 7.98 -16.20
C GLU A 9 0.99 7.57 -14.72
N TYR A 10 -0.21 7.44 -14.16
CA TYR A 10 -0.39 7.12 -12.75
C TYR A 10 -0.43 5.60 -12.56
N ALA A 11 0.18 5.13 -11.48
CA ALA A 11 0.08 3.77 -11.03
C ALA A 11 -0.68 3.75 -9.70
N VAL A 12 -1.46 2.69 -9.48
CA VAL A 12 -2.26 2.51 -8.26
C VAL A 12 -1.99 1.16 -7.62
N LEU A 13 -2.18 1.10 -6.31
CA LEU A 13 -2.05 -0.11 -5.51
C LEU A 13 -3.41 -0.55 -4.97
N SER A 14 -3.76 -1.81 -5.21
CA SER A 14 -4.77 -2.54 -4.45
C SER A 14 -4.05 -3.42 -3.42
N GLY A 15 -4.46 -3.34 -2.15
CA GLY A 15 -3.76 -4.01 -1.06
C GLY A 15 -4.67 -4.58 0.02
N GLU A 16 -4.37 -5.81 0.42
CA GLU A 16 -5.10 -6.55 1.46
C GLU A 16 -4.16 -7.13 2.51
N ILE A 17 -4.60 -7.12 3.77
CA ILE A 17 -3.95 -7.75 4.92
C ILE A 17 -5.02 -8.56 5.66
N GLU A 18 -4.78 -9.85 5.92
CA GLU A 18 -5.82 -10.75 6.46
C GLU A 18 -6.18 -10.41 7.92
N ASN A 19 -5.17 -10.10 8.75
CA ASN A 19 -5.33 -9.77 10.15
C ASN A 19 -4.66 -8.43 10.42
N TRP A 20 -5.41 -7.35 10.22
CA TRP A 20 -4.90 -6.00 10.40
C TRP A 20 -4.43 -5.76 11.84
N PRO A 21 -3.17 -5.34 12.05
CA PRO A 21 -2.69 -4.97 13.37
C PRO A 21 -3.35 -3.66 13.81
N CYS A 22 -3.34 -3.40 15.12
CA CYS A 22 -3.77 -2.09 15.60
C CYS A 22 -2.79 -0.99 15.11
N LYS A 23 -3.22 0.27 15.15
CA LYS A 23 -2.41 1.40 14.64
C LYS A 23 -1.00 1.45 15.25
N ASP A 24 -0.90 1.27 16.56
CA ASP A 24 0.38 1.30 17.28
C ASP A 24 1.31 0.15 16.88
N GLU A 25 0.74 -1.03 16.64
CA GLU A 25 1.48 -2.19 16.16
C GLU A 25 1.93 -1.99 14.70
N MET A 26 1.07 -1.46 13.83
CA MET A 26 1.45 -1.09 12.47
C MET A 26 2.61 -0.09 12.46
N CYS A 27 2.57 0.95 13.30
CA CYS A 27 3.68 1.90 13.42
C CYS A 27 4.99 1.19 13.78
N ARG A 28 4.97 0.31 14.80
CA ARG A 28 6.17 -0.43 15.22
C ARG A 28 6.72 -1.32 14.12
N ILE A 29 5.86 -2.00 13.36
CA ILE A 29 6.27 -2.85 12.23
C ILE A 29 7.02 -2.02 11.18
N LEU A 30 6.44 -0.90 10.77
CA LEU A 30 7.03 -0.04 9.74
C LEU A 30 8.31 0.64 10.22
N GLU A 31 8.35 1.12 11.46
CA GLU A 31 9.54 1.74 12.06
C GLU A 31 10.68 0.72 12.26
N THR A 32 10.36 -0.54 12.60
CA THR A 32 11.35 -1.63 12.68
C THR A 32 11.97 -1.92 11.31
N ALA A 33 11.21 -1.71 10.23
CA ALA A 33 11.72 -1.74 8.86
C ALA A 33 12.41 -0.44 8.43
N ASN A 34 12.74 0.44 9.39
CA ASN A 34 13.45 1.69 9.20
C ASN A 34 12.70 2.71 8.32
N LEU A 35 11.37 2.62 8.29
CA LEU A 35 10.49 3.59 7.63
C LEU A 35 10.14 4.73 8.59
N SER A 36 10.24 5.96 8.10
CA SER A 36 9.83 7.14 8.86
C SER A 36 8.36 7.44 8.63
N LEU A 37 7.61 7.76 9.69
CA LEU A 37 6.15 7.89 9.62
C LEU A 37 5.66 9.31 9.92
N ASN A 38 4.53 9.67 9.32
CA ASN A 38 3.62 10.72 9.76
C ASN A 38 2.34 10.04 10.27
N VAL A 39 2.13 10.08 11.59
CA VAL A 39 0.99 9.40 12.22
C VAL A 39 -0.11 10.41 12.53
N GLY A 40 -1.25 10.24 11.89
CA GLY A 40 -2.48 10.97 12.15
C GLY A 40 -3.41 10.22 13.10
N GLU A 41 -4.58 10.82 13.34
CA GLU A 41 -5.61 10.22 14.19
C GLU A 41 -6.13 8.90 13.61
N TYR A 42 -6.40 8.86 12.30
CA TYR A 42 -6.97 7.69 11.61
C TYR A 42 -6.08 7.13 10.49
N ALA A 43 -4.86 7.63 10.35
CA ALA A 43 -3.98 7.26 9.23
C ALA A 43 -2.50 7.23 9.62
N ILE A 44 -1.74 6.41 8.92
CA ILE A 44 -0.27 6.36 8.97
C ILE A 44 0.22 6.58 7.54
N ARG A 45 0.97 7.66 7.31
CA ARG A 45 1.65 7.93 6.03
C ARG A 45 3.13 7.66 6.15
N ILE A 46 3.71 6.99 5.17
CA ILE A 46 5.16 6.78 5.09
C ILE A 46 5.82 8.06 4.51
N LYS A 47 6.80 8.61 5.23
CA LYS A 47 7.55 9.78 4.77
C LYS A 47 8.48 9.42 3.61
N GLY A 48 8.54 10.30 2.62
CA GLY A 48 9.34 10.10 1.41
C GLY A 48 8.67 9.21 0.36
N PHE A 49 7.48 8.68 0.66
CA PHE A 49 6.63 8.01 -0.33
C PHE A 49 5.50 9.00 -0.67
N ASP A 50 5.22 9.19 -1.96
CA ASP A 50 4.29 10.23 -2.40
C ASP A 50 2.90 10.03 -1.78
N HIS A 51 2.24 8.91 -2.05
CA HIS A 51 0.90 8.67 -1.52
C HIS A 51 0.71 7.31 -0.86
N PHE A 52 1.73 6.74 -0.20
CA PHE A 52 1.56 5.47 0.52
C PHE A 52 0.99 5.69 1.94
N VAL A 53 -0.28 5.32 2.12
CA VAL A 53 -1.03 5.58 3.36
C VAL A 53 -1.82 4.35 3.80
N PHE A 54 -1.70 4.01 5.07
CA PHE A 54 -2.62 3.10 5.77
C PHE A 54 -3.68 3.96 6.47
N ARG A 55 -4.97 3.69 6.24
CA ARG A 55 -6.06 4.55 6.68
C ARG A 55 -7.14 3.79 7.43
N GLU A 56 -8.08 4.56 7.96
CA GLU A 56 -9.27 4.04 8.65
C GLU A 56 -8.91 3.22 9.90
N PHE A 57 -7.79 3.59 10.55
CA PHE A 57 -7.48 3.11 11.87
C PHE A 57 -8.40 3.78 12.90
N GLY A 58 -9.41 3.05 13.33
CA GLY A 58 -10.45 3.55 14.23
C GLY A 58 -11.73 2.86 13.84
N GLY A 59 -12.21 1.96 14.71
CA GLY A 59 -13.32 1.05 14.39
C GLY A 59 -14.68 1.75 14.22
N ASP A 60 -14.71 3.08 14.30
CA ASP A 60 -15.86 3.94 14.13
C ASP A 60 -16.07 4.40 12.67
N MET A 61 -15.04 4.32 11.81
CA MET A 61 -15.13 4.87 10.46
C MET A 61 -15.27 3.82 9.36
N ASN A 62 -14.45 2.76 9.33
CA ASN A 62 -14.49 1.66 8.34
C ASN A 62 -13.48 0.56 8.73
N SER A 63 -13.42 -0.53 7.95
CA SER A 63 -12.30 -1.49 8.07
C SER A 63 -11.01 -0.87 7.53
N PRO A 64 -9.85 -1.07 8.17
CA PRO A 64 -8.59 -0.49 7.70
C PRO A 64 -8.27 -0.86 6.24
N CYS A 65 -7.69 0.10 5.52
CA CYS A 65 -7.31 -0.07 4.11
C CYS A 65 -5.96 0.57 3.79
N ILE A 66 -5.39 0.18 2.65
CA ILE A 66 -4.17 0.76 2.08
C ILE A 66 -4.57 1.55 0.85
N THR A 67 -3.99 2.73 0.69
CA THR A 67 -3.98 3.42 -0.58
C THR A 67 -2.58 3.86 -0.92
N ALA A 68 -2.19 3.61 -2.16
CA ALA A 68 -0.97 4.16 -2.72
C ALA A 68 -1.16 4.42 -4.20
N GLU A 69 -0.67 5.58 -4.64
CA GLU A 69 -0.60 5.96 -6.05
C GLU A 69 0.61 6.86 -6.26
N THR A 70 1.16 6.83 -7.47
CA THR A 70 2.30 7.66 -7.90
C THR A 70 2.18 7.92 -9.40
N GLU A 71 2.92 8.90 -9.93
CA GLU A 71 3.05 9.13 -11.38
C GLU A 71 4.04 8.15 -12.06
N SER A 72 4.41 7.05 -11.39
CA SER A 72 5.40 6.11 -11.93
C SER A 72 5.17 4.71 -11.37
N ALA A 73 4.85 3.77 -12.27
CA ALA A 73 4.75 2.35 -11.93
C ALA A 73 6.02 1.84 -11.24
N ASP A 74 7.21 2.15 -11.76
CA ASP A 74 8.48 1.73 -11.16
C ASP A 74 8.66 2.24 -9.72
N GLU A 75 8.23 3.48 -9.46
CA GLU A 75 8.24 4.06 -8.11
C GLU A 75 7.29 3.29 -7.18
N LEU A 76 6.05 3.04 -7.61
CA LEU A 76 5.07 2.35 -6.80
C LEU A 76 5.41 0.87 -6.57
N ILE A 77 5.99 0.20 -7.56
CA ILE A 77 6.54 -1.15 -7.44
C ILE A 77 7.64 -1.16 -6.36
N ARG A 78 8.57 -0.20 -6.41
CA ARG A 78 9.63 -0.13 -5.39
C ARG A 78 9.07 0.13 -4.00
N GLN A 79 8.18 1.11 -3.85
CA GLN A 79 7.57 1.47 -2.57
C GLN A 79 6.75 0.31 -1.98
N SER A 80 5.90 -0.31 -2.79
CA SER A 80 5.07 -1.45 -2.38
C SER A 80 5.90 -2.68 -2.05
N HIS A 81 7.01 -2.92 -2.75
CA HIS A 81 7.96 -3.98 -2.40
C HIS A 81 8.58 -3.76 -1.02
N ILE A 82 9.03 -2.54 -0.71
CA ILE A 82 9.61 -2.21 0.61
C ILE A 82 8.59 -2.44 1.73
N VAL A 83 7.34 -1.98 1.54
CA VAL A 83 6.27 -2.18 2.52
C VAL A 83 5.93 -3.66 2.66
N SER A 84 5.85 -4.38 1.54
CA SER A 84 5.60 -5.83 1.55
C SER A 84 6.67 -6.58 2.34
N GLN A 85 7.95 -6.21 2.20
CA GLN A 85 9.03 -6.80 3.00
C GLN A 85 8.86 -6.49 4.50
N ALA A 86 8.51 -5.26 4.86
CA ALA A 86 8.26 -4.89 6.25
C ALA A 86 7.14 -5.73 6.88
N LEU A 87 6.02 -5.87 6.16
CA LEU A 87 4.88 -6.69 6.61
C LEU A 87 5.25 -8.19 6.67
N SER A 88 5.99 -8.69 5.68
CA SER A 88 6.48 -10.08 5.65
C SER A 88 7.40 -10.40 6.84
N ALA A 89 8.31 -9.49 7.17
CA ALA A 89 9.23 -9.64 8.29
C ALA A 89 8.51 -9.70 9.64
N ALA A 90 7.38 -9.02 9.75
CA ALA A 90 6.48 -9.11 10.91
C ALA A 90 5.46 -10.26 10.82
N GLY A 91 5.53 -11.09 9.78
CA GLY A 91 4.69 -12.28 9.61
C GLY A 91 3.26 -11.99 9.17
N LEU A 92 2.96 -10.78 8.68
CA LEU A 92 1.61 -10.42 8.25
C LEU A 92 1.33 -10.97 6.86
N LYS A 93 0.32 -11.84 6.78
CA LYS A 93 -0.23 -12.32 5.52
C LYS A 93 -0.90 -11.17 4.77
N HIS A 94 -0.40 -10.89 3.56
CA HIS A 94 -0.86 -9.77 2.74
C HIS A 94 -0.66 -10.04 1.24
N ARG A 95 -1.34 -9.23 0.42
CA ARG A 95 -1.21 -9.13 -1.03
C ARG A 95 -1.25 -7.67 -1.44
N PHE A 96 -0.33 -7.27 -2.32
CA PHE A 96 -0.36 -6.01 -3.07
C PHE A 96 -0.34 -6.30 -4.56
N GLU A 97 -1.21 -5.60 -5.28
CA GLU A 97 -1.31 -5.58 -6.73
C GLU A 97 -1.05 -4.14 -7.19
N VAL A 98 -0.08 -3.97 -8.09
CA VAL A 98 0.24 -2.67 -8.68
C VAL A 98 -0.22 -2.66 -10.13
N TYR A 99 -1.06 -1.68 -10.45
CA TYR A 99 -1.60 -1.46 -11.79
C TYR A 99 -1.01 -0.18 -12.37
N ASP A 100 -0.65 -0.19 -13.65
CA ASP A 100 -0.20 1.00 -14.37
C ASP A 100 -1.39 1.84 -14.89
N GLY A 101 -1.11 2.92 -15.63
CA GLY A 101 -2.14 3.82 -16.16
C GLY A 101 -3.04 3.19 -17.24
N ASN A 102 -2.70 1.99 -17.72
CA ASN A 102 -3.53 1.20 -18.63
C ASN A 102 -4.36 0.12 -17.92
N ASP A 103 -4.36 0.12 -16.58
CA ASP A 103 -4.98 -0.92 -15.74
C ASP A 103 -4.33 -2.30 -15.91
N GLU A 104 -3.06 -2.35 -16.37
CA GLU A 104 -2.30 -3.59 -16.47
C GLU A 104 -1.61 -3.91 -15.15
N LEU A 105 -1.75 -5.17 -14.67
CA LEU A 105 -1.04 -5.65 -13.48
C LEU A 105 0.46 -5.75 -13.76
N VAL A 106 1.23 -4.81 -13.24
CA VAL A 106 2.69 -4.72 -13.47
C VAL A 106 3.53 -5.27 -12.31
N ALA A 107 2.95 -5.41 -11.11
CA ALA A 107 3.59 -6.14 -10.02
C ALA A 107 2.61 -6.80 -9.05
N TYR A 108 3.07 -7.89 -8.44
CA TYR A 108 2.36 -8.65 -7.43
C TYR A 108 3.31 -8.99 -6.28
N HIS A 109 3.08 -8.40 -5.11
CA HIS A 109 3.85 -8.67 -3.90
C HIS A 109 2.97 -9.35 -2.86
N HIS A 110 3.40 -10.49 -2.32
CA HIS A 110 2.58 -11.21 -1.35
C HIS A 110 3.43 -11.97 -0.35
N PHE A 111 2.83 -12.22 0.81
CA PHE A 111 3.37 -13.12 1.82
C PHE A 111 2.25 -14.03 2.31
N ASN A 112 2.42 -15.35 2.13
CA ASN A 112 1.47 -16.39 2.52
C ASN A 112 0.03 -16.19 2.03
N TRP A 113 -0.18 -15.35 1.02
CA TRP A 113 -1.48 -15.16 0.38
C TRP A 113 -1.78 -16.31 -0.59
N PRO A 114 -2.97 -16.94 -0.55
CA PRO A 114 -3.36 -17.93 -1.53
C PRO A 114 -3.45 -17.27 -2.92
N LYS A 115 -2.91 -17.93 -3.95
CA LYS A 115 -3.14 -17.54 -5.33
C LYS A 115 -4.33 -18.35 -5.83
N ASP A 116 -5.47 -17.69 -5.96
CA ASP A 116 -6.73 -18.31 -6.41
C ASP A 116 -6.96 -18.15 -7.93
N TRP A 117 -5.92 -17.82 -8.70
CA TRP A 117 -5.96 -17.60 -10.14
C TRP A 117 -4.84 -18.37 -10.87
#